data_AF-A0A968RBT9-F1
#
_entry.id   AF-A0A968RBT9-F1
#
_cell.length_a   1.000
_cell.length_b   1.000
_cell.length_c   1.000
_cell.angle_alpha   90.00
_cell.angle_beta   90.00
_cell.angle_gamma   90.00
#
_symmetry.space_group_name_H-M   'P 1'
#
loop_
_entity.id
_entity.type
_entity.pdbx_description
1 polymer ?
#
loop_
_entity_poly.entity_id
_entity_poly.type
_entity_poly.pdbx_seq_one_letter_code
_entity_poly.pdbx_strand_id
1 'polypeptide(L)'
;MQGNANFNWADLSGADLSRAKLSGADFSNAKLDNANLSDTELSLVSLIKASLKETNFKRANLKNSKLTGANLTGAELSQVKLTSANLKDVNLQKAKLRGVNLSGLNLSGVNLDEADLSAADLTGTNLKKACLKKTNLQKASLKQADLMVANLEQANFYKTDLTDAKTYGWIIKNADFTDAIMPNGEIYQSETTDGELNQPETSEKSSQKVTSMTRKIIRTDKAPAPVGPYNQAIAATGTTIFVAGQIAIDTRINDIVYTDDVAKQTEQVMANLGAILTEAGANWSNVVKTTVFLKDMNDFAAVNAVYAKYFDEATAPARACVEVSRLPKDVLVEIDCIAVI
;
A
#
# COMPACT_ATOMS: atom_id res chain seq x y z
N MET A 1 31.30 -34.76 -8.88
CA MET A 1 29.85 -34.77 -8.70
C MET A 1 29.58 -35.01 -7.23
N GLN A 2 29.36 -33.98 -6.41
CA GLN A 2 28.79 -34.22 -5.08
C GLN A 2 27.33 -34.53 -5.31
N GLY A 3 26.90 -35.76 -5.03
CA GLY A 3 25.49 -36.10 -5.05
C GLY A 3 24.79 -35.27 -3.99
N ASN A 4 23.89 -34.38 -4.40
CA ASN A 4 23.06 -33.66 -3.45
C ASN A 4 22.22 -34.69 -2.68
N ALA A 5 22.24 -34.61 -1.35
CA ALA A 5 21.48 -35.52 -0.51
C ALA A 5 19.97 -35.40 -0.82
N ASN A 6 19.29 -36.54 -0.97
CA ASN A 6 17.87 -36.59 -1.31
C ASN A 6 17.06 -37.08 -0.11
N PHE A 7 16.21 -36.20 0.40
CA PHE A 7 15.27 -36.39 1.51
C PHE A 7 13.83 -36.09 1.05
N ASN A 8 13.56 -36.14 -0.26
CA ASN A 8 12.23 -35.91 -0.79
C ASN A 8 11.24 -36.92 -0.17
N TRP A 9 10.10 -36.44 0.34
CA TRP A 9 9.12 -37.22 1.11
C TRP A 9 9.61 -37.83 2.44
N ALA A 10 10.81 -37.52 2.91
CA ALA A 10 11.29 -38.06 4.18
C ALA A 10 10.50 -37.48 5.36
N ASP A 11 10.26 -38.30 6.39
CA ASP A 11 9.83 -37.83 7.71
C ASP A 11 11.05 -37.67 8.61
N LEU A 12 11.35 -36.42 8.93
CA LEU A 12 12.43 -35.94 9.78
C LEU A 12 11.85 -35.07 10.90
N SER A 13 10.59 -35.30 11.27
CA SER A 13 9.93 -34.57 12.36
C SER A 13 10.72 -34.73 13.65
N GLY A 14 11.02 -33.61 14.32
CA GLY A 14 11.80 -33.60 15.56
C GLY A 14 13.29 -33.99 15.41
N ALA A 15 13.79 -34.20 14.19
CA ALA A 15 15.19 -34.55 13.98
C ALA A 15 16.12 -33.40 14.39
N ASP A 16 17.27 -33.73 14.99
CA ASP A 16 18.35 -32.78 15.20
C ASP A 16 19.32 -32.82 14.01
N LEU A 17 19.26 -31.76 13.21
CA LEU A 17 20.09 -31.52 12.04
C LEU A 17 20.91 -30.23 12.22
N SER A 18 21.07 -29.78 13.47
CA SER A 18 21.78 -28.54 13.76
C SER A 18 23.22 -28.63 13.27
N ARG A 19 23.73 -27.52 12.70
CA ARG A 19 25.09 -27.41 12.14
C ARG A 19 25.41 -28.37 10.99
N ALA A 20 24.42 -29.11 10.47
CA ALA A 20 24.65 -30.00 9.34
C ALA A 20 25.00 -29.21 8.07
N LYS A 21 25.75 -29.86 7.17
CA LYS A 21 26.10 -29.30 5.84
C LYS A 21 25.21 -29.95 4.79
N LEU A 22 24.14 -29.26 4.43
CA LEU A 22 23.05 -29.77 3.59
C LEU A 22 22.81 -28.87 2.37
N SER A 23 23.82 -28.11 1.96
CA SER A 23 23.76 -27.26 0.77
C SER A 23 23.37 -28.09 -0.46
N GLY A 24 22.37 -27.61 -1.21
CA GLY A 24 21.88 -28.26 -2.42
C GLY A 24 20.99 -29.49 -2.20
N ALA A 25 20.78 -29.95 -0.96
CA ALA A 25 19.94 -31.11 -0.68
C ALA A 25 18.48 -30.89 -1.14
N ASP A 26 17.78 -32.00 -1.43
CA ASP A 26 16.36 -31.98 -1.78
C ASP A 26 15.51 -32.48 -0.60
N PHE A 27 14.77 -31.58 0.03
CA PHE A 27 13.75 -31.83 1.06
C PHE A 27 12.34 -31.54 0.55
N SER A 28 12.12 -31.56 -0.77
CA SER A 28 10.78 -31.30 -1.31
C SER A 28 9.77 -32.30 -0.75
N ASN A 29 8.59 -31.83 -0.35
CA ASN A 29 7.54 -32.63 0.30
C ASN A 29 7.96 -33.34 1.61
N ALA A 30 9.15 -33.08 2.15
CA ALA A 30 9.58 -33.67 3.42
C ALA A 30 8.79 -33.08 4.60
N LYS A 31 8.73 -33.84 5.69
CA LYS A 31 8.15 -33.41 6.96
C LYS A 31 9.29 -33.18 7.96
N LEU A 32 9.46 -31.93 8.38
CA LEU A 32 10.51 -31.46 9.28
C LEU A 32 9.89 -30.70 10.47
N ASP A 33 8.63 -30.96 10.77
CA ASP A 33 7.92 -30.33 11.87
C ASP A 33 8.70 -30.53 13.18
N ASN A 34 8.90 -29.48 13.96
CA ASN A 34 9.69 -29.48 15.20
C ASN A 34 11.17 -29.85 15.06
N ALA A 35 11.71 -30.00 13.85
CA ALA A 35 13.12 -30.31 13.66
C ALA A 35 14.02 -29.15 14.09
N ASN A 36 15.24 -29.47 14.51
CA ASN A 36 16.28 -28.50 14.80
C ASN A 36 17.23 -28.36 13.61
N LEU A 37 17.10 -27.26 12.86
CA LEU A 37 17.97 -26.85 11.74
C LEU A 37 18.77 -25.59 12.09
N SER A 38 19.01 -25.33 13.37
CA SER A 38 19.79 -24.17 13.79
C SER A 38 21.24 -24.29 13.35
N ASP A 39 21.84 -23.17 12.94
CA ASP A 39 23.22 -23.09 12.45
C ASP A 39 23.53 -23.99 11.23
N THR A 40 22.53 -24.52 10.54
CA THR A 40 22.71 -25.43 9.40
C THR A 40 23.04 -24.67 8.11
N GLU A 41 23.91 -25.25 7.27
CA GLU A 41 24.18 -24.75 5.91
C GLU A 41 23.18 -25.37 4.93
N LEU A 42 22.19 -24.57 4.51
CA LEU A 42 21.08 -24.96 3.64
C LEU A 42 21.03 -24.13 2.35
N SER A 43 22.17 -23.57 1.93
CA SER A 43 22.24 -22.78 0.70
C SER A 43 21.85 -23.65 -0.50
N LEU A 44 21.04 -23.12 -1.43
CA LEU A 44 20.57 -23.84 -2.64
C LEU A 44 19.70 -25.08 -2.36
N VAL A 45 19.20 -25.26 -1.13
CA VAL A 45 18.31 -26.38 -0.79
C VAL A 45 16.95 -26.25 -1.51
N SER A 46 16.30 -27.38 -1.81
CA SER A 46 14.88 -27.42 -2.17
C SER A 46 14.04 -27.84 -0.97
N LEU A 47 13.11 -26.99 -0.56
CA LEU A 47 12.12 -27.19 0.50
C LEU A 47 10.70 -27.04 -0.06
N ILE A 48 10.52 -27.25 -1.36
CA ILE A 48 9.24 -27.04 -2.06
C ILE A 48 8.18 -27.92 -1.39
N LYS A 49 7.07 -27.30 -0.95
CA LYS A 49 5.95 -27.97 -0.26
C LYS A 49 6.33 -28.77 0.99
N ALA A 50 7.51 -28.54 1.58
CA ALA A 50 7.89 -29.17 2.82
C ALA A 50 7.03 -28.67 3.99
N SER A 51 6.73 -29.56 4.95
CA SER A 51 6.16 -29.16 6.24
C SER A 51 7.31 -28.83 7.19
N LEU A 52 7.33 -27.58 7.67
CA LEU A 52 8.39 -26.99 8.48
C LEU A 52 7.78 -26.27 9.70
N LYS A 53 6.69 -26.83 10.24
CA LYS A 53 5.97 -26.20 11.35
C LYS A 53 6.83 -26.24 12.61
N GLU A 54 6.94 -25.12 13.29
CA GLU A 54 7.69 -24.99 14.55
C GLU A 54 9.17 -25.43 14.43
N THR A 55 9.70 -25.52 13.19
CA THR A 55 11.10 -25.88 12.93
C THR A 55 12.01 -24.73 13.37
N ASN A 56 13.15 -25.08 13.97
CA ASN A 56 14.15 -24.11 14.39
C ASN A 56 15.19 -23.88 13.28
N PHE A 57 15.13 -22.73 12.61
CA PHE A 57 16.09 -22.26 11.59
C PHE A 57 17.01 -21.14 12.11
N LYS A 58 17.10 -20.94 13.43
CA LYS A 58 17.91 -19.86 14.00
C LYS A 58 19.33 -19.89 13.45
N ARG A 59 19.77 -18.76 12.87
CA ARG A 59 21.09 -18.58 12.22
C ARG A 59 21.40 -19.51 11.03
N ALA A 60 20.42 -20.27 10.54
CA ALA A 60 20.61 -21.13 9.37
C ALA A 60 20.87 -20.30 8.11
N ASN A 61 21.57 -20.90 7.15
CA ASN A 61 21.85 -20.27 5.86
C ASN A 61 20.94 -20.84 4.77
N LEU A 62 19.87 -20.11 4.41
CA LEU A 62 18.90 -20.47 3.37
C LEU A 62 19.08 -19.64 2.08
N LYS A 63 20.28 -19.09 1.83
CA LYS A 63 20.53 -18.31 0.61
C LYS A 63 20.24 -19.11 -0.65
N ASN A 64 19.58 -18.48 -1.63
CA ASN A 64 19.23 -19.08 -2.92
C ASN A 64 18.40 -20.38 -2.83
N SER A 65 17.72 -20.62 -1.72
CA SER A 65 16.89 -21.82 -1.53
C SER A 65 15.50 -21.67 -2.17
N LYS A 66 14.86 -22.81 -2.44
CA LYS A 66 13.49 -22.87 -3.00
C LYS A 66 12.52 -23.32 -1.92
N LEU A 67 11.66 -22.44 -1.44
CA LEU A 67 10.66 -22.77 -0.42
C LEU A 67 9.23 -22.72 -0.94
N THR A 68 9.00 -22.69 -2.26
CA THR A 68 7.66 -22.48 -2.81
C THR A 68 6.61 -23.42 -2.21
N GLY A 69 5.54 -22.86 -1.63
CA GLY A 69 4.47 -23.63 -1.00
C GLY A 69 4.83 -24.31 0.33
N ALA A 70 6.01 -24.05 0.90
CA ALA A 70 6.41 -24.62 2.18
C ALA A 70 5.58 -24.03 3.34
N ASN A 71 5.39 -24.84 4.39
CA ASN A 71 4.66 -24.43 5.58
C ASN A 71 5.60 -24.19 6.76
N LEU A 72 5.92 -22.93 7.04
CA LEU A 72 6.78 -22.48 8.15
C LEU A 72 5.96 -21.90 9.32
N THR A 73 4.72 -22.35 9.52
CA THR A 73 3.89 -21.85 10.65
C THR A 73 4.62 -22.03 11.97
N GLY A 74 4.80 -20.94 12.73
CA GLY A 74 5.46 -20.96 14.05
C GLY A 74 6.98 -21.18 14.02
N ALA A 75 7.62 -21.26 12.84
CA ALA A 75 9.05 -21.52 12.73
C ALA A 75 9.90 -20.41 13.37
N GLU A 76 11.05 -20.79 13.95
CA GLU A 76 12.03 -19.85 14.49
C GLU A 76 13.05 -19.50 13.41
N LEU A 77 13.00 -18.29 12.88
CA LEU A 77 13.82 -17.80 11.78
C LEU A 77 14.74 -16.64 12.21
N SER A 78 14.89 -16.36 13.51
CA SER A 78 15.77 -15.28 13.97
C SER A 78 17.19 -15.43 13.41
N GLN A 79 17.70 -14.34 12.81
CA GLN A 79 19.03 -14.28 12.19
C GLN A 79 19.27 -15.26 11.02
N VAL A 80 18.22 -15.84 10.44
CA VAL A 80 18.33 -16.67 9.23
C VAL A 80 18.82 -15.83 8.05
N LYS A 81 19.59 -16.44 7.14
CA LYS A 81 20.01 -15.79 5.89
C LYS A 81 19.09 -16.24 4.75
N LEU A 82 18.23 -15.35 4.27
CA LEU A 82 17.24 -15.62 3.20
C LEU A 82 17.51 -14.89 1.88
N THR A 83 18.69 -14.28 1.71
CA THR A 83 19.02 -13.54 0.48
C THR A 83 18.77 -14.39 -0.76
N SER A 84 17.97 -13.87 -1.69
CA SER A 84 17.57 -14.52 -2.95
C SER A 84 16.82 -15.85 -2.79
N ALA A 85 16.25 -16.15 -1.61
CA ALA A 85 15.38 -17.31 -1.44
C ALA A 85 14.02 -17.09 -2.12
N ASN A 86 13.45 -18.15 -2.71
CA ASN A 86 12.11 -18.10 -3.29
C ASN A 86 11.07 -18.49 -2.23
N LEU A 87 10.32 -17.50 -1.75
CA LEU A 87 9.30 -17.61 -0.72
C LEU A 87 7.86 -17.51 -1.27
N LYS A 88 7.67 -17.73 -2.57
CA LYS A 88 6.33 -17.69 -3.18
C LYS A 88 5.40 -18.72 -2.53
N ASP A 89 4.17 -18.30 -2.21
CA ASP A 89 3.11 -19.16 -1.62
C ASP A 89 3.51 -19.81 -0.28
N VAL A 90 4.51 -19.29 0.42
CA VAL A 90 4.92 -19.79 1.73
C VAL A 90 3.93 -19.36 2.80
N ASN A 91 3.68 -20.23 3.78
CA ASN A 91 2.98 -19.86 5.01
C ASN A 91 3.98 -19.56 6.14
N LEU A 92 4.08 -18.30 6.56
CA LEU A 92 4.90 -17.81 7.67
C LEU A 92 4.05 -17.34 8.86
N GLN A 93 2.79 -17.78 8.96
CA GLN A 93 1.93 -17.45 10.10
C GLN A 93 2.64 -17.77 11.43
N LYS A 94 2.62 -16.84 12.39
CA LYS A 94 3.28 -16.96 13.71
C LYS A 94 4.80 -17.19 13.67
N ALA A 95 5.46 -17.04 12.52
CA ALA A 95 6.90 -17.23 12.42
C ALA A 95 7.67 -16.13 13.16
N LYS A 96 8.84 -16.46 13.70
CA LYS A 96 9.72 -15.53 14.43
C LYS A 96 10.84 -15.07 13.53
N LEU A 97 10.73 -13.87 12.99
CA LEU A 97 11.62 -13.26 11.99
C LEU A 97 12.34 -12.01 12.53
N ARG A 98 12.54 -11.93 13.85
CA ARG A 98 13.14 -10.77 14.50
C ARG A 98 14.53 -10.46 13.94
N GLY A 99 14.73 -9.23 13.47
CA GLY A 99 16.02 -8.75 12.95
C GLY A 99 16.48 -9.43 11.65
N VAL A 100 15.59 -10.11 10.93
CA VAL A 100 15.94 -10.80 9.68
C VAL A 100 16.01 -9.79 8.53
N ASN A 101 16.95 -10.00 7.61
CA ASN A 101 17.00 -9.28 6.34
C ASN A 101 16.15 -10.00 5.28
N LEU A 102 15.06 -9.35 4.90
CA LEU A 102 14.11 -9.72 3.84
C LEU A 102 14.11 -8.70 2.69
N SER A 103 15.08 -7.80 2.66
CA SER A 103 15.19 -6.71 1.69
C SER A 103 15.14 -7.21 0.24
N GLY A 104 14.35 -6.54 -0.58
CA GLY A 104 14.16 -6.84 -2.00
C GLY A 104 13.49 -8.18 -2.34
N LEU A 105 13.09 -8.98 -1.35
CA LEU A 105 12.44 -10.27 -1.62
C LEU A 105 11.02 -10.08 -2.16
N ASN A 106 10.56 -11.06 -2.95
CA ASN A 106 9.17 -11.14 -3.36
C ASN A 106 8.37 -11.98 -2.36
N LEU A 107 7.54 -11.31 -1.58
CA LEU A 107 6.63 -11.87 -0.57
C LEU A 107 5.16 -11.57 -0.91
N SER A 108 4.83 -11.34 -2.19
CA SER A 108 3.46 -11.05 -2.58
C SER A 108 2.52 -12.22 -2.24
N GLY A 109 1.40 -11.93 -1.57
CA GLY A 109 0.41 -12.94 -1.20
C GLY A 109 0.84 -13.88 -0.07
N VAL A 110 2.00 -13.67 0.54
CA VAL A 110 2.48 -14.51 1.64
C VAL A 110 1.56 -14.36 2.87
N ASN A 111 1.41 -15.42 3.65
CA ASN A 111 0.74 -15.34 4.95
C ASN A 111 1.78 -15.12 6.07
N LEU A 112 1.73 -13.96 6.71
CA LEU A 112 2.55 -13.50 7.84
C LEU A 112 1.69 -13.12 9.05
N ASP A 113 0.43 -13.56 9.09
CA ASP A 113 -0.47 -13.28 10.22
C ASP A 113 0.20 -13.70 11.54
N GLU A 114 0.17 -12.81 12.54
CA GLU A 114 0.75 -13.01 13.88
C GLU A 114 2.27 -13.26 13.90
N ALA A 115 2.99 -13.03 12.80
CA ALA A 115 4.45 -13.16 12.76
C ALA A 115 5.15 -12.05 13.55
N ASP A 116 6.33 -12.36 14.10
CA ASP A 116 7.22 -11.38 14.73
C ASP A 116 8.30 -10.93 13.73
N LEU A 117 8.10 -9.76 13.14
CA LEU A 117 9.04 -9.09 12.23
C LEU A 117 9.73 -7.90 12.91
N SER A 118 9.77 -7.85 14.25
CA SER A 118 10.38 -6.73 14.94
C SER A 118 11.85 -6.55 14.55
N ALA A 119 12.25 -5.30 14.31
CA ALA A 119 13.57 -4.92 13.82
C ALA A 119 14.02 -5.58 12.50
N ALA A 120 13.12 -6.21 11.74
CA ALA A 120 13.45 -6.79 10.44
C ALA A 120 13.72 -5.70 9.38
N ASP A 121 14.56 -6.04 8.42
CA ASP A 121 14.80 -5.22 7.23
C ASP A 121 13.96 -5.76 6.06
N LEU A 122 12.90 -5.04 5.71
CA LEU A 122 11.97 -5.29 4.60
C LEU A 122 12.12 -4.21 3.52
N THR A 123 13.28 -3.54 3.43
CA THR A 123 13.47 -2.48 2.44
C THR A 123 13.32 -3.00 1.02
N GLY A 124 12.45 -2.36 0.23
CA GLY A 124 12.17 -2.72 -1.16
C GLY A 124 11.47 -4.07 -1.36
N THR A 125 11.00 -4.71 -0.28
CA THR A 125 10.30 -6.01 -0.34
C THR A 125 8.93 -5.85 -1.00
N ASN A 126 8.56 -6.78 -1.88
CA ASN A 126 7.20 -6.83 -2.44
C ASN A 126 6.27 -7.60 -1.50
N LEU A 127 5.37 -6.91 -0.82
CA LEU A 127 4.35 -7.46 0.10
C LEU A 127 2.93 -7.31 -0.45
N LYS A 128 2.78 -7.12 -1.77
CA LYS A 128 1.46 -6.96 -2.41
C LYS A 128 0.52 -8.10 -2.02
N LYS A 129 -0.68 -7.77 -1.57
CA LYS A 129 -1.71 -8.75 -1.15
C LYS A 129 -1.28 -9.70 -0.03
N ALA A 130 -0.18 -9.42 0.69
CA ALA A 130 0.23 -10.24 1.82
C ALA A 130 -0.79 -10.13 2.97
N CYS A 131 -0.94 -11.20 3.75
CA CYS A 131 -1.70 -11.19 5.00
C CYS A 131 -0.71 -10.97 6.15
N LEU A 132 -0.89 -9.89 6.90
CA LEU A 132 -0.03 -9.40 7.98
C LEU A 132 -0.89 -8.99 9.19
N LYS A 133 -2.02 -9.68 9.43
CA LYS A 133 -2.90 -9.35 10.56
C LYS A 133 -2.17 -9.61 11.86
N LYS A 134 -2.25 -8.69 12.82
CA LYS A 134 -1.59 -8.81 14.14
C LYS A 134 -0.07 -9.04 14.06
N THR A 135 0.56 -8.76 12.93
CA THR A 135 2.00 -8.89 12.77
C THR A 135 2.70 -7.83 13.60
N ASN A 136 3.79 -8.21 14.28
CA ASN A 136 4.64 -7.26 14.98
C ASN A 136 5.71 -6.72 14.03
N LEU A 137 5.60 -5.47 13.59
CA LEU A 137 6.56 -4.77 12.73
C LEU A 137 7.38 -3.74 13.52
N GLN A 138 7.34 -3.77 14.85
CA GLN A 138 8.00 -2.80 15.72
C GLN A 138 9.47 -2.58 15.30
N LYS A 139 9.88 -1.33 15.05
CA LYS A 139 11.24 -0.94 14.64
C LYS A 139 11.73 -1.58 13.33
N ALA A 140 10.86 -2.20 12.55
CA ALA A 140 11.23 -2.72 11.24
C ALA A 140 11.46 -1.59 10.23
N SER A 141 12.25 -1.87 9.19
CA SER A 141 12.40 -0.99 8.03
C SER A 141 11.54 -1.53 6.89
N LEU A 142 10.49 -0.82 6.50
CA LEU A 142 9.66 -1.07 5.32
C LEU A 142 9.89 -0.02 4.24
N LYS A 143 11.05 0.63 4.23
CA LYS A 143 11.38 1.65 3.21
C LYS A 143 11.16 1.10 1.82
N GLN A 144 10.47 1.83 0.95
CA GLN A 144 10.23 1.43 -0.45
C GLN A 144 9.52 0.07 -0.62
N ALA A 145 8.98 -0.51 0.46
CA ALA A 145 8.26 -1.78 0.39
C ALA A 145 6.93 -1.60 -0.35
N ASP A 146 6.49 -2.63 -1.07
CA ASP A 146 5.22 -2.62 -1.79
C ASP A 146 4.14 -3.31 -0.95
N LEU A 147 3.36 -2.53 -0.18
CA LEU A 147 2.28 -3.00 0.69
C LEU A 147 0.90 -2.90 0.02
N MET A 148 0.83 -2.76 -1.31
CA MET A 148 -0.46 -2.54 -1.95
C MET A 148 -1.42 -3.71 -1.70
N VAL A 149 -2.62 -3.40 -1.23
CA VAL A 149 -3.68 -4.39 -0.92
C VAL A 149 -3.25 -5.40 0.17
N ALA A 150 -2.22 -5.11 0.95
CA ALA A 150 -1.82 -5.95 2.07
C ALA A 150 -2.82 -5.82 3.23
N ASN A 151 -3.12 -6.91 3.92
CA ASN A 151 -3.98 -6.89 5.10
C ASN A 151 -3.14 -6.77 6.37
N LEU A 152 -3.21 -5.64 7.05
CA LEU A 152 -2.43 -5.23 8.22
C LEU A 152 -3.33 -4.92 9.43
N GLU A 153 -4.52 -5.51 9.49
CA GLU A 153 -5.42 -5.29 10.62
C GLU A 153 -4.74 -5.67 11.94
N GLN A 154 -4.78 -4.78 12.92
CA GLN A 154 -4.17 -4.96 14.25
C GLN A 154 -2.63 -5.14 14.22
N ALA A 155 -1.96 -4.83 13.11
CA ALA A 155 -0.50 -4.86 13.06
C ALA A 155 0.13 -3.76 13.93
N ASN A 156 1.30 -4.04 14.50
CA ASN A 156 2.05 -3.10 15.32
C ASN A 156 3.19 -2.47 14.51
N PHE A 157 3.07 -1.17 14.19
CA PHE A 157 4.06 -0.35 13.50
C PHE A 157 4.86 0.57 14.43
N TYR A 158 4.92 0.29 15.74
CA TYR A 158 5.63 1.16 16.66
C TYR A 158 7.08 1.40 16.23
N LYS A 159 7.45 2.67 15.96
CA LYS A 159 8.77 3.05 15.45
C LYS A 159 9.19 2.38 14.14
N THR A 160 8.24 1.92 13.34
CA THR A 160 8.50 1.33 12.03
C THR A 160 8.79 2.42 11.01
N ASP A 161 9.73 2.18 10.10
CA ASP A 161 10.06 3.13 9.05
C ASP A 161 9.41 2.73 7.72
N LEU A 162 8.39 3.49 7.30
CA LEU A 162 7.63 3.29 6.07
C LEU A 162 8.03 4.26 4.96
N THR A 163 9.15 4.98 5.06
CA THR A 163 9.55 5.99 4.07
C THR A 163 9.48 5.43 2.64
N ASP A 164 8.79 6.12 1.73
CA ASP A 164 8.57 5.70 0.33
C ASP A 164 7.84 4.35 0.13
N ALA A 165 7.24 3.76 1.17
CA ALA A 165 6.46 2.53 1.03
C ALA A 165 5.17 2.76 0.22
N LYS A 166 4.81 1.81 -0.64
CA LYS A 166 3.57 1.84 -1.43
C LYS A 166 2.44 1.24 -0.62
N THR A 167 1.51 2.07 -0.16
CA THR A 167 0.48 1.65 0.81
C THR A 167 -0.95 1.64 0.24
N TYR A 168 -1.12 1.79 -1.07
CA TYR A 168 -2.44 1.83 -1.71
C TYR A 168 -3.28 0.58 -1.40
N GLY A 169 -4.49 0.79 -0.88
CA GLY A 169 -5.45 -0.30 -0.65
C GLY A 169 -5.09 -1.27 0.48
N TRP A 170 -4.03 -0.99 1.25
CA TRP A 170 -3.76 -1.77 2.46
C TRP A 170 -4.93 -1.66 3.47
N ILE A 171 -5.11 -2.68 4.30
CA ILE A 171 -6.18 -2.73 5.30
C ILE A 171 -5.53 -2.56 6.66
N ILE A 172 -5.71 -1.42 7.33
CA ILE A 172 -4.98 -1.06 8.56
C ILE A 172 -5.89 -0.85 9.78
N LYS A 173 -7.06 -1.50 9.80
CA LYS A 173 -8.02 -1.36 10.90
C LYS A 173 -7.35 -1.74 12.22
N ASN A 174 -7.40 -0.85 13.21
CA ASN A 174 -6.80 -1.02 14.54
C ASN A 174 -5.28 -1.26 14.54
N ALA A 175 -4.56 -0.88 13.49
CA ALA A 175 -3.10 -0.93 13.51
C ALA A 175 -2.52 0.21 14.38
N ASP A 176 -1.42 -0.07 15.08
CA ASP A 176 -0.72 0.91 15.92
C ASP A 176 0.42 1.55 15.12
N PHE A 177 0.35 2.85 14.87
CA PHE A 177 1.40 3.61 14.16
C PHE A 177 2.23 4.51 15.06
N THR A 178 2.13 4.37 16.39
CA THR A 178 2.81 5.28 17.33
C THR A 178 4.31 5.38 17.04
N ASP A 179 4.82 6.60 16.85
CA ASP A 179 6.21 6.90 16.50
C ASP A 179 6.70 6.32 15.15
N ALA A 180 5.83 5.79 14.29
CA ALA A 180 6.21 5.30 12.98
C ALA A 180 6.63 6.46 12.06
N ILE A 181 7.63 6.25 11.21
CA ILE A 181 7.93 7.18 10.11
C ILE A 181 7.04 6.78 8.95
N MET A 182 6.13 7.65 8.53
CA MET A 182 5.15 7.41 7.48
C MET A 182 5.76 7.49 6.07
N PRO A 183 5.05 7.06 5.01
CA PRO A 183 5.59 7.07 3.65
C PRO A 183 6.09 8.43 3.14
N ASN A 184 5.54 9.53 3.63
CA ASN A 184 6.00 10.90 3.32
C ASN A 184 7.21 11.35 4.15
N GLY A 185 7.72 10.52 5.07
CA GLY A 185 8.83 10.82 5.96
C GLY A 185 8.44 11.50 7.27
N GLU A 186 7.16 11.79 7.49
CA GLU A 186 6.70 12.39 8.75
C GLU A 186 6.55 11.34 9.86
N ILE A 187 6.78 11.73 11.11
CA ILE A 187 6.58 10.84 12.26
C ILE A 187 5.10 10.90 12.66
N TYR A 188 4.46 9.74 12.74
CA TYR A 188 3.11 9.62 13.25
C TYR A 188 3.09 9.88 14.75
N GLN A 189 2.44 10.98 15.13
CA GLN A 189 2.14 11.31 16.52
C GLN A 189 0.73 10.81 16.82
N SER A 190 0.58 9.89 17.79
CA SER A 190 -0.74 9.56 18.30
C SER A 190 -1.32 10.80 18.98
N GLU A 191 -2.56 11.16 18.67
CA GLU A 191 -3.30 12.12 19.49
C GLU A 191 -3.37 11.57 20.92
N THR A 192 -2.51 12.07 21.80
CA THR A 192 -2.63 11.82 23.23
C THR A 192 -3.85 12.59 23.71
N THR A 193 -4.97 11.89 23.89
CA THR A 193 -6.05 12.35 24.77
C THR A 193 -5.51 12.41 26.19
N ASP A 194 -4.95 13.54 26.56
CA ASP A 194 -4.72 13.91 27.96
C ASP A 194 -5.04 15.40 28.14
N GLY A 195 -6.19 15.67 28.78
CA GLY A 195 -6.42 16.87 29.59
C GLY A 195 -7.22 18.01 28.96
N GLU A 196 -8.51 18.10 29.30
CA GLU A 196 -9.16 19.40 29.45
C GLU A 196 -8.42 20.22 30.53
N LEU A 197 -8.06 21.48 30.23
CA LEU A 197 -8.40 22.69 31.01
C LEU A 197 -7.63 23.93 30.52
N ASN A 198 -8.42 24.99 30.28
CA ASN A 198 -8.09 26.42 30.27
C ASN A 198 -7.46 27.06 29.02
N GLN A 199 -8.29 27.83 28.31
CA GLN A 199 -7.87 29.04 27.57
C GLN A 199 -7.35 30.11 28.57
N PRO A 200 -6.58 31.11 28.09
CA PRO A 200 -7.24 32.34 27.61
C PRO A 200 -6.66 32.89 26.30
N GLU A 201 -7.54 33.60 25.57
CA GLU A 201 -7.24 34.46 24.41
C GLU A 201 -6.15 35.51 24.69
N THR A 202 -5.43 35.94 23.65
CA THR A 202 -5.12 37.37 23.44
C THR A 202 -4.79 37.69 21.96
N SER A 203 -5.70 38.46 21.36
CA SER A 203 -5.53 39.60 20.45
C SER A 203 -4.42 39.66 19.39
N GLU A 204 -4.88 39.65 18.14
CA GLU A 204 -4.62 40.61 17.04
C GLU A 204 -3.23 41.25 16.86
N LYS A 205 -2.71 41.15 15.63
CA LYS A 205 -2.26 42.34 14.88
C LYS A 205 -2.45 42.18 13.37
N SER A 206 -3.38 42.98 12.87
CA SER A 206 -3.62 43.31 11.47
C SER A 206 -2.41 44.00 10.84
N SER A 207 -2.18 43.73 9.55
CA SER A 207 -1.50 44.64 8.64
C SER A 207 -2.14 44.49 7.26
N GLN A 208 -2.98 45.45 6.90
CA GLN A 208 -3.68 45.51 5.62
C GLN A 208 -2.78 46.01 4.48
N LYS A 209 -3.14 45.50 3.28
CA LYS A 209 -3.29 46.23 1.99
C LYS A 209 -2.15 46.08 0.96
N VAL A 210 -2.43 45.31 -0.10
CA VAL A 210 -2.65 45.83 -1.47
C VAL A 210 -3.67 44.93 -2.17
N THR A 211 -4.76 45.53 -2.67
CA THR A 211 -5.77 44.85 -3.48
C THR A 211 -5.20 44.58 -4.88
N SER A 212 -4.84 43.33 -5.15
CA SER A 212 -4.74 42.76 -6.49
C SER A 212 -5.03 41.27 -6.40
N MET A 213 -6.32 40.90 -6.29
CA MET A 213 -6.73 39.51 -6.43
C MET A 213 -7.16 39.33 -7.88
N THR A 214 -6.32 38.70 -8.68
CA THR A 214 -6.63 38.39 -10.09
C THR A 214 -6.88 36.90 -10.34
N ARG A 215 -6.38 36.01 -9.46
CA ARG A 215 -6.71 34.57 -9.37
C ARG A 215 -5.91 33.90 -8.23
N LYS A 216 -6.47 32.89 -7.56
CA LYS A 216 -5.75 31.99 -6.62
C LYS A 216 -5.56 30.62 -7.26
N ILE A 217 -4.34 30.10 -7.19
CA ILE A 217 -4.02 28.73 -7.62
C ILE A 217 -4.38 27.77 -6.47
N ILE A 218 -5.13 26.72 -6.79
CA ILE A 218 -5.46 25.64 -5.85
C ILE A 218 -4.61 24.42 -6.19
N ARG A 219 -3.96 23.85 -5.18
CA ARG A 219 -3.15 22.64 -5.30
C ARG A 219 -3.35 21.74 -4.09
N THR A 220 -3.53 20.47 -4.34
CA THR A 220 -3.58 19.41 -3.33
C THR A 220 -2.76 18.21 -3.81
N ASP A 221 -2.10 17.56 -2.88
CA ASP A 221 -1.43 16.26 -3.04
C ASP A 221 -2.42 15.09 -3.13
N LYS A 222 -3.70 15.34 -2.78
CA LYS A 222 -4.80 14.36 -2.84
C LYS A 222 -5.45 14.24 -4.22
N ALA A 223 -5.00 15.00 -5.22
CA ALA A 223 -5.42 14.88 -6.61
C ALA A 223 -4.21 14.92 -7.57
N PRO A 224 -4.33 14.37 -8.79
CA PRO A 224 -3.21 14.27 -9.73
C PRO A 224 -2.52 15.60 -9.98
N ALA A 225 -1.19 15.61 -9.89
CA ALA A 225 -0.41 16.80 -10.18
C ALA A 225 -0.56 17.16 -11.67
N PRO A 226 -0.58 18.46 -12.02
CA PRO A 226 -0.60 18.88 -13.42
C PRO A 226 0.64 18.38 -14.17
N VAL A 227 0.43 17.72 -15.31
CA VAL A 227 1.52 17.17 -16.16
C VAL A 227 1.94 18.12 -17.30
N GLY A 228 1.42 19.35 -17.30
CA GLY A 228 1.66 20.37 -18.31
C GLY A 228 1.43 21.79 -17.78
N PRO A 229 1.34 22.82 -18.65
CA PRO A 229 1.23 24.21 -18.23
C PRO A 229 -0.19 24.60 -17.76
N TYR A 230 -0.76 23.83 -16.83
CA TYR A 230 -2.05 24.08 -16.20
C TYR A 230 -1.97 23.83 -14.68
N ASN A 231 -3.01 24.20 -13.92
CA ASN A 231 -3.13 23.93 -12.48
C ASN A 231 -4.37 23.06 -12.22
N GLN A 232 -4.43 22.39 -11.07
CA GLN A 232 -5.57 21.56 -10.66
C GLN A 232 -6.87 22.36 -10.58
N ALA A 233 -6.81 23.55 -9.98
CA ALA A 233 -7.89 24.51 -10.10
C ALA A 233 -7.38 25.96 -9.99
N ILE A 234 -8.19 26.87 -10.52
CA ILE A 234 -8.04 28.32 -10.37
C ILE A 234 -9.31 28.87 -9.74
N ALA A 235 -9.19 29.53 -8.59
CA ALA A 235 -10.25 30.36 -8.05
C ALA A 235 -10.12 31.77 -8.62
N ALA A 236 -11.12 32.22 -9.38
CA ALA A 236 -11.22 33.58 -9.88
C ALA A 236 -11.83 34.49 -8.80
N THR A 237 -11.52 35.79 -8.86
CA THR A 237 -11.93 36.76 -7.85
C THR A 237 -13.46 36.84 -7.77
N GLY A 238 -14.02 36.45 -6.63
CA GLY A 238 -15.46 36.41 -6.39
C GLY A 238 -16.05 35.04 -6.73
N THR A 239 -15.88 34.07 -5.84
CA THR A 239 -16.68 32.84 -5.72
C THR A 239 -16.46 31.72 -6.74
N THR A 240 -15.98 31.97 -7.96
CA THR A 240 -15.93 30.90 -8.99
C THR A 240 -14.61 30.12 -9.00
N ILE A 241 -14.71 28.78 -8.95
CA ILE A 241 -13.61 27.82 -9.00
C ILE A 241 -13.69 27.04 -10.31
N PHE A 242 -12.62 27.08 -11.10
CA PHE A 242 -12.46 26.30 -12.33
C PHE A 242 -11.54 25.12 -12.04
N VAL A 243 -12.08 23.89 -12.08
CA VAL A 243 -11.32 22.66 -11.87
C VAL A 243 -10.93 22.07 -13.22
N ALA A 244 -9.66 21.73 -13.39
CA ALA A 244 -9.17 21.10 -14.61
C ALA A 244 -9.70 19.66 -14.74
N GLY A 245 -9.81 19.18 -15.98
CA GLY A 245 -10.22 17.80 -16.28
C GLY A 245 -9.41 16.78 -15.47
N GLN A 246 -10.14 15.94 -14.76
CA GLN A 246 -9.57 14.85 -13.97
C GLN A 246 -9.79 13.54 -14.73
N ILE A 247 -8.70 12.79 -14.83
CA ILE A 247 -8.70 11.40 -15.29
C ILE A 247 -8.47 10.47 -14.10
N ALA A 248 -8.68 9.17 -14.29
CA ALA A 248 -8.57 8.14 -13.25
C ALA A 248 -7.11 7.85 -12.85
N ILE A 249 -6.30 8.88 -12.62
CA ILE A 249 -5.01 8.75 -11.95
C ILE A 249 -5.25 8.68 -10.46
N ASP A 250 -4.71 7.67 -9.82
CA ASP A 250 -4.63 7.66 -8.37
C ASP A 250 -3.29 8.27 -7.92
N THR A 251 -3.33 9.34 -7.12
CA THR A 251 -2.13 10.07 -6.69
C THR A 251 -1.15 9.23 -5.88
N ARG A 252 -1.63 8.17 -5.24
CA ARG A 252 -0.81 7.30 -4.39
C ARG A 252 0.14 6.44 -5.22
N ILE A 253 -0.23 6.13 -6.47
CA ILE A 253 0.61 5.38 -7.42
C ILE A 253 1.06 6.23 -8.62
N ASN A 254 0.50 7.43 -8.76
CA ASN A 254 0.71 8.35 -9.88
C ASN A 254 0.52 7.69 -11.27
N ASP A 255 -0.43 6.76 -11.36
CA ASP A 255 -0.75 6.02 -12.58
C ASP A 255 -2.25 5.86 -12.73
N ILE A 256 -2.69 5.53 -13.96
CA ILE A 256 -4.09 5.26 -14.27
C ILE A 256 -4.52 3.97 -13.59
N VAL A 257 -5.68 4.02 -12.94
CA VAL A 257 -6.35 2.84 -12.38
C VAL A 257 -7.54 2.42 -13.23
N TYR A 258 -7.92 1.15 -13.11
CA TYR A 258 -9.16 0.60 -13.69
C TYR A 258 -9.27 0.75 -15.22
N THR A 259 -8.20 0.47 -15.95
CA THR A 259 -8.11 0.68 -17.42
C THR A 259 -9.17 -0.05 -18.25
N ASP A 260 -9.88 -1.02 -17.66
CA ASP A 260 -10.91 -1.87 -18.25
C ASP A 260 -12.31 -1.71 -17.62
N ASP A 261 -12.47 -0.80 -16.65
CA ASP A 261 -13.72 -0.63 -15.89
C ASP A 261 -14.05 0.87 -15.75
N VAL A 262 -14.92 1.35 -16.65
CA VAL A 262 -15.32 2.77 -16.72
C VAL A 262 -16.01 3.26 -15.46
N ALA A 263 -16.74 2.39 -14.76
CA ALA A 263 -17.44 2.76 -13.52
C ALA A 263 -16.41 3.06 -12.43
N LYS A 264 -15.42 2.19 -12.25
CA LYS A 264 -14.35 2.44 -11.28
C LYS A 264 -13.42 3.59 -11.68
N GLN A 265 -13.18 3.81 -12.98
CA GLN A 265 -12.50 5.03 -13.41
C GLN A 265 -13.29 6.28 -13.04
N THR A 266 -14.61 6.26 -13.26
CA THR A 266 -15.48 7.37 -12.87
C THR A 266 -15.40 7.62 -11.37
N GLU A 267 -15.40 6.57 -10.54
CA GLU A 267 -15.26 6.71 -9.08
C GLU A 267 -13.95 7.39 -8.70
N GLN A 268 -12.84 7.03 -9.34
CA GLN A 268 -11.54 7.68 -9.11
C GLN A 268 -11.53 9.15 -9.58
N VAL A 269 -12.10 9.43 -10.76
CA VAL A 269 -12.22 10.79 -11.29
C VAL A 269 -13.00 11.68 -10.33
N MET A 270 -14.15 11.19 -9.83
CA MET A 270 -14.97 11.92 -8.87
C MET A 270 -14.24 12.14 -7.53
N ALA A 271 -13.46 11.16 -7.06
CA ALA A 271 -12.62 11.32 -5.87
C ALA A 271 -11.56 12.43 -6.05
N ASN A 272 -10.90 12.47 -7.21
CA ASN A 272 -9.91 13.50 -7.55
C ASN A 272 -10.54 14.90 -7.60
N LEU A 273 -11.71 15.03 -8.22
CA LEU A 273 -12.47 16.29 -8.24
C LEU A 273 -12.86 16.72 -6.82
N GLY A 274 -13.36 15.79 -6.00
CA GLY A 274 -13.73 16.06 -4.61
C GLY A 274 -12.58 16.55 -3.75
N ALA A 275 -11.38 16.00 -3.94
CA ALA A 275 -10.16 16.46 -3.27
C ALA A 275 -9.81 17.92 -3.64
N ILE A 276 -9.88 18.26 -4.93
CA ILE A 276 -9.60 19.64 -5.40
C ILE A 276 -10.66 20.61 -4.89
N LEU A 277 -11.95 20.24 -4.92
CA LEU A 277 -13.04 21.05 -4.38
C LEU A 277 -12.84 21.31 -2.88
N THR A 278 -12.51 20.28 -2.11
CA THR A 278 -12.26 20.39 -0.67
C THR A 278 -11.11 21.37 -0.38
N GLU A 279 -9.99 21.25 -1.11
CA GLU A 279 -8.86 22.17 -0.99
C GLU A 279 -9.23 23.62 -1.38
N ALA A 280 -10.15 23.78 -2.33
CA ALA A 280 -10.68 25.08 -2.72
C ALA A 280 -11.68 25.68 -1.72
N GLY A 281 -12.06 24.95 -0.67
CA GLY A 281 -13.10 25.35 0.29
C GLY A 281 -14.53 25.16 -0.23
N ALA A 282 -14.71 24.34 -1.26
CA ALA A 282 -16.00 23.98 -1.85
C ALA A 282 -16.39 22.53 -1.55
N ASN A 283 -17.66 22.22 -1.76
CA ASN A 283 -18.19 20.86 -1.74
C ASN A 283 -19.07 20.60 -2.98
N TRP A 284 -19.67 19.41 -3.09
CA TRP A 284 -20.46 19.02 -4.26
C TRP A 284 -21.67 19.93 -4.53
N SER A 285 -22.29 20.52 -3.49
CA SER A 285 -23.41 21.47 -3.65
C SER A 285 -22.98 22.81 -4.27
N ASN A 286 -21.69 23.13 -4.27
CA ASN A 286 -21.17 24.32 -4.90
C ASN A 286 -20.94 24.13 -6.40
N VAL A 287 -20.96 22.89 -6.91
CA VAL A 287 -20.70 22.62 -8.34
C VAL A 287 -21.91 23.08 -9.15
N VAL A 288 -21.66 23.94 -10.14
CA VAL A 288 -22.71 24.51 -11.01
C VAL A 288 -22.65 23.98 -12.44
N LYS A 289 -21.49 23.44 -12.86
CA LYS A 289 -21.32 22.83 -14.17
C LYS A 289 -20.34 21.66 -14.14
N THR A 290 -20.61 20.62 -14.91
CA THR A 290 -19.66 19.54 -15.22
C THR A 290 -19.60 19.26 -16.72
N THR A 291 -18.43 18.90 -17.23
CA THR A 291 -18.27 18.35 -18.59
C THR A 291 -17.75 16.93 -18.49
N VAL A 292 -18.46 15.97 -19.06
CA VAL A 292 -18.09 14.55 -19.07
C VAL A 292 -17.64 14.17 -20.47
N PHE A 293 -16.42 13.66 -20.59
CA PHE A 293 -15.87 13.15 -21.83
C PHE A 293 -15.73 11.63 -21.73
N LEU A 294 -16.28 10.91 -22.71
CA LEU A 294 -16.23 9.45 -22.78
C LEU A 294 -15.46 8.98 -24.01
N LYS A 295 -14.75 7.86 -23.87
CA LYS A 295 -14.12 7.17 -25.00
C LYS A 295 -15.15 6.41 -25.86
N ASP A 296 -16.21 5.91 -25.24
CA ASP A 296 -17.30 5.17 -25.88
C ASP A 296 -18.64 5.56 -25.23
N MET A 297 -19.61 6.03 -26.01
CA MET A 297 -20.92 6.43 -25.52
C MET A 297 -21.75 5.25 -24.97
N ASN A 298 -21.39 4.00 -25.28
CA ASN A 298 -22.02 2.83 -24.68
C ASN A 298 -21.81 2.76 -23.15
N ASP A 299 -20.76 3.41 -22.63
CA ASP A 299 -20.45 3.48 -21.20
C ASP A 299 -21.31 4.51 -20.44
N PHE A 300 -22.14 5.28 -21.16
CA PHE A 300 -22.93 6.38 -20.58
C PHE A 300 -23.73 5.95 -19.34
N ALA A 301 -24.42 4.81 -19.40
CA ALA A 301 -25.23 4.34 -18.28
C ALA A 301 -24.40 4.03 -17.02
N ALA A 302 -23.21 3.45 -17.19
CA ALA A 302 -22.31 3.10 -16.09
C ALA A 302 -21.72 4.35 -15.43
N VAL A 303 -21.26 5.31 -16.22
CA VAL A 303 -20.78 6.61 -15.72
C VAL A 303 -21.89 7.36 -15.00
N ASN A 304 -23.10 7.37 -15.56
CA ASN A 304 -24.24 8.09 -14.98
C ASN A 304 -24.66 7.51 -13.63
N ALA A 305 -24.58 6.18 -13.46
CA ALA A 305 -24.87 5.51 -12.18
C ALA A 305 -23.89 5.90 -11.06
N VAL A 306 -22.61 6.13 -11.39
CA VAL A 306 -21.62 6.64 -10.43
C VAL A 306 -21.84 8.13 -10.16
N TYR A 307 -22.05 8.91 -11.21
CA TYR A 307 -22.26 10.36 -11.14
C TYR A 307 -23.45 10.72 -10.23
N ALA A 308 -24.55 10.00 -10.33
CA ALA A 308 -25.75 10.19 -9.51
C ALA A 308 -25.53 9.99 -8.00
N LYS A 309 -24.42 9.38 -7.58
CA LYS A 309 -24.06 9.26 -6.15
C LYS A 309 -23.60 10.59 -5.54
N TYR A 310 -23.21 11.57 -6.35
CA TYR A 310 -22.61 12.83 -5.90
C TYR A 310 -23.52 14.04 -6.04
N PHE A 311 -24.57 13.95 -6.86
CA PHE A 311 -25.49 15.05 -7.13
C PHE A 311 -26.94 14.60 -6.93
N ASP A 312 -27.67 15.35 -6.12
CA ASP A 312 -29.11 15.21 -5.99
C ASP A 312 -29.80 15.73 -7.26
N GLU A 313 -30.80 15.01 -7.77
CA GLU A 313 -31.47 15.32 -9.04
C GLU A 313 -32.06 16.75 -9.05
N ALA A 314 -32.54 17.26 -7.91
CA ALA A 314 -33.13 18.59 -7.82
C ALA A 314 -32.08 19.73 -7.84
N THR A 315 -30.82 19.43 -7.55
CA THR A 315 -29.73 20.41 -7.42
C THR A 315 -28.53 20.12 -8.31
N ALA A 316 -28.65 19.14 -9.20
CA ALA A 316 -27.57 18.71 -10.06
C ALA A 316 -27.06 19.86 -10.96
N PRO A 317 -25.74 19.96 -11.21
CA PRO A 317 -25.18 21.01 -12.03
C PRO A 317 -25.60 20.88 -13.49
N ALA A 318 -25.49 21.99 -14.23
CA ALA A 318 -25.60 21.95 -15.68
C ALA A 318 -24.53 20.99 -16.25
N ARG A 319 -24.92 20.11 -17.17
CA ARG A 319 -24.01 19.07 -17.68
C ARG A 319 -23.96 19.01 -19.19
N ALA A 320 -22.75 18.87 -19.72
CA ALA A 320 -22.52 18.36 -21.07
C ALA A 320 -21.84 16.98 -20.98
N CYS A 321 -22.23 16.06 -21.86
CA CYS A 321 -21.61 14.74 -22.00
C CYS A 321 -21.35 14.48 -23.48
N VAL A 322 -20.11 14.15 -23.84
CA VAL A 322 -19.69 13.95 -25.23
C VAL A 322 -18.78 12.73 -25.37
N GLU A 323 -18.90 12.03 -26.49
CA GLU A 323 -17.90 11.05 -26.90
C GLU A 323 -16.75 11.76 -27.62
N VAL A 324 -15.52 11.34 -27.36
CA VAL A 324 -14.32 11.89 -27.99
C VAL A 324 -13.48 10.79 -28.63
N SER A 325 -12.79 11.14 -29.72
CA SER A 325 -11.94 10.18 -30.45
C SER A 325 -10.82 9.58 -29.60
N ARG A 326 -10.31 10.32 -28.61
CA ARG A 326 -9.27 9.86 -27.68
C ARG A 326 -9.18 10.76 -26.44
N LEU A 327 -8.98 10.15 -25.27
CA LEU A 327 -8.71 10.83 -24.01
C LEU A 327 -7.23 10.79 -23.63
N PRO A 328 -6.74 11.72 -22.79
CA PRO A 328 -5.36 11.70 -22.29
C PRO A 328 -5.01 10.36 -21.66
N LYS A 329 -3.84 9.83 -22.01
CA LYS A 329 -3.34 8.53 -21.55
C LYS A 329 -4.30 7.34 -21.82
N ASP A 330 -5.19 7.45 -22.81
CA ASP A 330 -6.12 6.39 -23.24
C ASP A 330 -7.12 5.90 -22.18
N VAL A 331 -7.44 6.75 -21.18
CA VAL A 331 -8.51 6.48 -20.21
C VAL A 331 -9.89 6.40 -20.87
N LEU A 332 -10.86 5.87 -20.14
CA LEU A 332 -12.24 5.66 -20.60
C LEU A 332 -13.12 6.90 -20.33
N VAL A 333 -12.77 7.69 -19.29
CA VAL A 333 -13.54 8.87 -18.87
C VAL A 333 -12.63 9.98 -18.34
N GLU A 334 -12.99 11.23 -18.65
CA GLU A 334 -12.44 12.45 -18.06
C GLU A 334 -13.59 13.38 -17.66
N ILE A 335 -13.51 14.02 -16.49
CA ILE A 335 -14.54 14.96 -16.02
C ILE A 335 -13.89 16.23 -15.50
N ASP A 336 -14.40 17.38 -15.94
CA ASP A 336 -14.11 18.68 -15.35
C ASP A 336 -15.34 19.25 -14.61
N CYS A 337 -15.10 20.26 -13.76
CA CYS A 337 -16.21 20.97 -13.14
C CYS A 337 -15.90 22.45 -12.86
N ILE A 338 -16.98 23.22 -12.70
CA ILE A 338 -16.97 24.59 -12.21
C ILE A 338 -17.82 24.64 -10.94
N ALA A 339 -17.28 25.25 -9.89
CA ALA A 339 -17.97 25.45 -8.62
C ALA A 339 -18.04 26.95 -8.25
N VAL A 340 -18.99 27.30 -7.39
CA VAL A 340 -19.21 28.66 -6.89
C VAL A 340 -19.38 28.65 -5.37
N ILE A 341 -18.52 29.37 -4.64
CA ILE A 341 -18.49 29.50 -3.16
C ILE A 341 -18.97 30.86 -2.66
#